data_AF-A0A9Q1A6H2-F1
#
_entry.id   AF-A0A9Q1A6H2-F1
#
_cell.length_a   1.000
_cell.length_b   1.000
_cell.length_c   1.000
_cell.angle_alpha   90.00
_cell.angle_beta   90.00
_cell.angle_gamma   90.00
#
_symmetry.space_group_name_H-M   'P 1'
#
loop_
_entity.id
_entity.type
_entity.pdbx_description
1 polymer ?
#
loop_
_entity_poly.entity_id
_entity_poly.type
_entity_poly.pdbx_seq_one_letter_code
_entity_poly.pdbx_strand_id
1 'polypeptide(L)'
;MADDSPEEVDDLTIRRFLRARGLDIGKASSMLLRYLKWRREFVPNGSISLLETPNEVAQNKMFLQGSDKNGRPITVILGARHFQSKGGLEEFKRFVVYGFDKICSRMPPGQEKFVVIGDLKGWGYANSDIHGYLGGLTILQEYYPERLAKVFLVHVPYIFMAAWKIVHPFIDKNTRKKIVFVDNKKLKSTLLEEIDESQIPDIYGGVLPLIPIHESK
;
A
#
# COMPACT_ATOMS: atom_id res chain seq x y z
N MET A 1 11.68 -16.09 35.64
CA MET A 1 12.36 -16.60 34.43
C MET A 1 11.68 -15.91 33.28
N ALA A 2 12.38 -15.00 32.59
CA ALA A 2 11.83 -14.37 31.39
C ALA A 2 11.80 -15.46 30.31
N ASP A 3 10.63 -15.67 29.74
CA ASP A 3 10.44 -16.48 28.55
C ASP A 3 11.13 -15.71 27.40
N ASP A 4 12.33 -16.14 27.03
CA ASP A 4 13.18 -15.52 26.01
C ASP A 4 12.87 -16.11 24.61
N SER A 5 11.66 -16.64 24.43
CA SER A 5 11.15 -16.92 23.10
C SER A 5 10.89 -15.58 22.40
N PRO A 6 11.34 -15.39 21.14
CA PRO A 6 10.99 -14.19 20.40
C PRO A 6 9.46 -14.15 20.31
N GLU A 7 8.85 -13.12 20.91
CA GLU A 7 7.41 -12.91 20.80
C GLU A 7 7.04 -12.95 19.32
N GLU A 8 6.14 -13.87 18.94
CA GLU A 8 5.67 -14.02 17.54
C GLU A 8 5.10 -12.70 17.00
N VAL A 9 4.75 -11.77 17.90
CA VAL A 9 4.14 -10.47 17.62
C VAL A 9 4.75 -9.39 18.50
N ASP A 10 5.36 -8.37 17.89
CA ASP A 10 5.90 -7.22 18.63
C ASP A 10 4.81 -6.28 19.19
N ASP A 11 5.22 -5.51 20.21
CA ASP A 11 4.43 -4.50 20.91
C ASP A 11 3.77 -3.48 19.95
N LEU A 12 4.48 -3.07 18.89
CA LEU A 12 3.96 -2.12 17.90
C LEU A 12 2.80 -2.73 17.12
N THR A 13 2.89 -4.01 16.80
CA THR A 13 1.86 -4.78 16.12
C THR A 13 0.62 -4.86 16.99
N ILE A 14 0.75 -5.24 18.26
CA ILE A 14 -0.39 -5.27 19.20
C ILE A 14 -1.08 -3.89 19.26
N ARG A 15 -0.30 -2.81 19.37
CA ARG A 15 -0.83 -1.43 19.39
C ARG A 15 -1.58 -1.06 18.11
N ARG A 16 -1.13 -1.48 16.92
CA ARG A 16 -1.86 -1.25 15.65
C ARG A 16 -3.22 -1.92 15.65
N PHE A 17 -3.29 -3.18 16.06
CA PHE A 17 -4.55 -3.93 16.08
C PHE A 17 -5.53 -3.35 17.11
N LEU A 18 -5.05 -2.91 18.27
CA LEU A 18 -5.86 -2.19 19.25
C LEU A 18 -6.42 -0.87 18.67
N ARG A 19 -5.56 -0.03 18.08
CA ARG A 19 -6.00 1.25 17.47
C ARG A 19 -7.03 1.02 16.35
N ALA A 20 -6.84 0.01 15.51
CA ALA A 20 -7.77 -0.34 14.43
C ALA A 20 -9.15 -0.81 14.90
N ARG A 21 -9.29 -1.15 16.18
CA ARG A 21 -10.55 -1.56 16.82
C ARG A 21 -10.96 -0.63 17.97
N GLY A 22 -10.44 0.59 18.01
CA GLY A 22 -10.83 1.60 19.00
C GLY A 22 -10.52 1.18 20.43
N LEU A 23 -9.41 0.46 20.63
CA LEU A 23 -8.96 -0.10 21.91
C LEU A 23 -9.88 -1.17 22.52
N ASP A 24 -10.84 -1.69 21.74
CA ASP A 24 -11.65 -2.86 22.13
C ASP A 24 -10.76 -4.11 22.06
N ILE A 25 -10.39 -4.63 23.22
CA ILE A 25 -9.48 -5.78 23.36
C ILE A 25 -10.05 -7.01 22.64
N GLY A 26 -11.33 -7.34 22.85
CA GLY A 26 -11.93 -8.54 22.26
C GLY A 26 -11.93 -8.50 20.73
N LYS A 27 -12.30 -7.36 20.15
CA LYS A 27 -12.26 -7.16 18.70
C LYS A 27 -10.84 -7.12 18.15
N ALA A 28 -9.90 -6.49 18.86
CA ALA A 28 -8.50 -6.42 18.48
C ALA A 28 -7.84 -7.80 18.49
N SER A 29 -8.00 -8.57 19.57
CA SER A 29 -7.51 -9.95 19.69
C SER A 29 -8.10 -10.84 18.60
N SER A 30 -9.40 -10.74 18.34
CA SER A 30 -10.05 -11.52 17.26
C SER A 30 -9.48 -11.17 15.89
N MET A 31 -9.19 -9.89 15.62
CA MET A 31 -8.57 -9.46 14.36
C MET A 31 -7.12 -9.93 14.27
N LEU A 32 -6.36 -9.83 15.35
CA LEU A 32 -4.96 -10.28 15.42
C LEU A 32 -4.85 -11.78 15.15
N LEU A 33 -5.68 -12.60 15.79
CA LEU A 33 -5.68 -14.05 15.57
C LEU A 33 -6.01 -14.43 14.12
N ARG A 34 -6.95 -13.73 13.48
CA ARG A 34 -7.24 -13.91 12.05
C ARG A 34 -6.05 -13.53 11.19
N TYR A 35 -5.40 -12.41 11.49
CA TYR A 35 -4.18 -11.99 10.80
C TYR A 35 -3.06 -13.03 10.93
N LEU A 36 -2.80 -13.53 12.14
CA LEU A 36 -1.73 -14.53 12.37
C LEU A 36 -2.00 -15.83 11.63
N LYS A 37 -3.25 -16.31 11.67
CA LYS A 37 -3.67 -17.48 10.87
C LYS A 37 -3.45 -17.23 9.38
N TRP A 38 -3.98 -16.13 8.85
CA TRP A 38 -3.82 -15.77 7.44
C TRP A 38 -2.35 -15.63 7.05
N ARG A 39 -1.52 -15.02 7.89
CA ARG A 39 -0.10 -14.81 7.60
C ARG A 39 0.65 -16.14 7.47
N ARG A 40 0.37 -17.12 8.36
CA ARG A 40 0.95 -18.47 8.28
C ARG A 40 0.53 -19.23 7.03
N GLU A 41 -0.72 -19.07 6.58
CA GLU A 41 -1.25 -19.75 5.40
C GLU A 41 -0.80 -19.08 4.09
N PHE A 42 -0.84 -17.75 4.03
CA PHE A 42 -0.63 -16.98 2.81
C PHE A 42 0.84 -16.67 2.55
N VAL A 43 1.65 -16.54 3.61
CA VAL A 43 3.10 -16.24 3.55
C VAL A 43 3.89 -17.28 4.36
N PRO A 44 3.79 -18.58 4.00
CA PRO A 44 4.33 -19.67 4.83
C PRO A 44 5.87 -19.60 4.97
N ASN A 45 6.55 -19.02 3.99
CA ASN A 45 8.02 -18.86 3.99
C ASN A 45 8.48 -17.53 4.62
N GLY A 46 7.60 -16.83 5.35
CA GLY A 46 7.87 -15.54 5.98
C GLY A 46 7.84 -14.33 5.03
N SER A 47 8.19 -14.53 3.75
CA SER A 47 8.10 -13.53 2.69
C SER A 47 7.54 -14.10 1.39
N ILE A 48 7.02 -13.21 0.55
CA ILE A 48 6.61 -13.51 -0.82
C ILE A 48 7.81 -13.31 -1.75
N SER A 49 8.13 -14.30 -2.58
CA SER A 49 9.20 -14.20 -3.58
C SER A 49 8.69 -13.60 -4.89
N LEU A 50 9.57 -12.92 -5.62
CA LEU A 50 9.29 -12.42 -6.97
C LEU A 50 8.91 -13.55 -7.94
N LEU A 51 9.42 -14.77 -7.73
CA LEU A 51 9.09 -15.95 -8.54
C LEU A 51 7.64 -16.38 -8.39
N GLU A 52 6.97 -16.00 -7.30
CA GLU A 52 5.57 -16.30 -7.07
C GLU A 52 4.63 -15.24 -7.68
N THR A 53 5.20 -14.15 -8.21
CA THR A 53 4.45 -13.02 -8.79
C THR A 53 5.03 -12.50 -10.12
N PRO A 54 5.47 -13.39 -11.04
CA PRO A 54 6.22 -12.97 -12.23
C PRO A 54 5.40 -12.08 -13.18
N ASN A 55 4.10 -12.31 -13.32
CA ASN A 55 3.23 -11.52 -14.21
C ASN A 55 2.97 -10.12 -13.65
N GLU A 56 2.94 -10.00 -12.32
CA GLU A 56 2.79 -8.71 -11.65
C GLU A 56 4.09 -7.88 -11.69
N VAL A 57 5.22 -8.53 -11.45
CA VAL A 57 6.55 -7.92 -11.53
C VAL A 57 6.83 -7.42 -12.94
N ALA A 58 6.51 -8.22 -13.96
CA ALA A 58 6.69 -7.86 -15.38
C ALA A 58 5.92 -6.60 -15.80
N GLN A 59 4.84 -6.23 -15.10
CA GLN A 59 4.10 -5.00 -15.37
C GLN A 59 4.85 -3.73 -14.92
N ASN A 60 5.90 -3.85 -14.10
CA ASN A 60 6.76 -2.76 -13.64
C ASN A 60 5.96 -1.50 -13.20
N LYS A 61 5.03 -1.71 -12.27
CA LYS A 61 4.00 -0.72 -11.89
C LYS A 61 4.12 -0.16 -10.48
N MET A 62 5.02 -0.70 -9.65
CA MET A 62 5.20 -0.27 -8.26
C MET A 62 6.65 0.07 -7.97
N PHE A 63 6.87 1.18 -7.27
CA PHE A 63 8.17 1.76 -7.02
C PHE A 63 8.29 2.16 -5.55
N LEU A 64 9.48 2.05 -4.98
CA LEU A 64 9.76 2.57 -3.64
C LEU A 64 10.49 3.90 -3.75
N GLN A 65 10.10 4.86 -2.93
CA GLN A 65 10.48 6.26 -3.10
C GLN A 65 10.69 6.97 -1.76
N GLY A 66 11.76 7.75 -1.65
CA GLY A 66 12.03 8.75 -0.61
C GLY A 66 11.37 8.55 0.77
N SER A 67 10.98 9.66 1.40
CA SER A 67 10.09 9.68 2.57
C SER A 67 9.33 11.01 2.62
N ASP A 68 8.17 11.02 3.27
CA ASP A 68 7.46 12.26 3.60
C ASP A 68 8.20 13.03 4.71
N LYS A 69 7.80 14.26 5.00
CA LYS A 69 8.38 15.11 6.06
C LYS A 69 8.24 14.53 7.47
N ASN A 70 7.40 13.51 7.65
CA ASN A 70 7.24 12.77 8.89
C ASN A 70 8.09 11.48 8.92
N GLY A 71 8.98 11.28 7.95
CA GLY A 71 9.83 10.10 7.83
C GLY A 71 9.08 8.83 7.44
N ARG A 72 7.91 8.95 6.78
CA ARG A 72 7.15 7.79 6.27
C ARG A 72 7.65 7.44 4.89
N PRO A 73 8.02 6.17 4.61
CA PRO A 73 8.41 5.78 3.26
C PRO A 73 7.25 5.96 2.28
N ILE A 74 7.57 6.30 1.03
CA ILE A 74 6.60 6.51 -0.04
C ILE A 74 6.68 5.33 -1.03
N THR A 75 5.53 4.90 -1.55
CA THR A 75 5.49 4.07 -2.76
C THR A 75 4.71 4.79 -3.85
N VAL A 76 5.16 4.62 -5.09
CA VAL A 76 4.47 5.11 -6.29
C VAL A 76 3.88 3.91 -7.02
N ILE A 77 2.61 3.99 -7.39
CA ILE A 77 1.92 2.96 -8.17
C ILE A 77 1.40 3.60 -9.46
N LEU A 78 1.85 3.07 -10.61
CA LEU A 78 1.43 3.54 -11.94
C LEU A 78 0.23 2.74 -12.42
N GLY A 79 -0.97 3.31 -12.27
CA GLY A 79 -2.23 2.69 -12.64
C GLY A 79 -2.32 2.33 -14.12
N ALA A 80 -1.67 3.10 -15.01
CA ALA A 80 -1.65 2.80 -16.44
C ALA A 80 -1.00 1.45 -16.79
N ARG A 81 -0.11 0.97 -15.92
CA ARG A 81 0.61 -0.29 -16.10
C ARG A 81 -0.08 -1.46 -15.41
N HIS A 82 -1.16 -1.21 -14.67
CA HIS A 82 -1.88 -2.26 -13.98
C HIS A 82 -2.87 -2.95 -14.92
N PHE A 83 -2.60 -4.22 -15.24
CA PHE A 83 -3.53 -5.09 -15.94
C PHE A 83 -3.87 -6.28 -15.04
N GLN A 84 -5.03 -6.88 -15.29
CA GLN A 84 -5.43 -8.12 -14.65
C GLN A 84 -4.31 -9.16 -14.79
N SER A 85 -3.96 -9.77 -13.66
CA SER A 85 -2.86 -10.72 -13.62
C SER A 85 -3.15 -11.93 -14.49
N LYS A 86 -2.16 -12.35 -15.30
CA LYS A 86 -2.28 -13.60 -16.08
C LYS A 86 -2.27 -14.85 -15.20
N GLY A 87 -1.66 -14.81 -14.01
CA GLY A 87 -1.80 -15.86 -13.00
C GLY A 87 -2.98 -15.66 -12.05
N GLY A 88 -3.90 -14.74 -12.38
CA GLY A 88 -5.16 -14.56 -11.67
C GLY A 88 -5.06 -13.73 -10.38
N LEU A 89 -6.20 -13.61 -9.71
CA LEU A 89 -6.35 -12.73 -8.55
C LEU A 89 -5.43 -13.10 -7.38
N GLU A 90 -5.13 -14.39 -7.18
CA GLU A 90 -4.24 -14.82 -6.10
C GLU A 90 -2.80 -14.37 -6.32
N GLU A 91 -2.28 -14.40 -7.55
CA GLU A 91 -0.97 -13.83 -7.87
C GLU A 91 -0.94 -12.32 -7.58
N PHE A 92 -1.99 -11.59 -8.00
CA PHE A 92 -2.10 -10.16 -7.70
C PHE A 92 -2.10 -9.88 -6.19
N LYS A 93 -2.88 -10.64 -5.41
CA LYS A 93 -2.91 -10.53 -3.95
C LYS A 93 -1.53 -10.77 -3.34
N ARG A 94 -0.79 -11.78 -3.81
CA ARG A 94 0.59 -12.05 -3.38
C ARG A 94 1.52 -10.88 -3.70
N PHE A 95 1.36 -10.25 -4.86
CA PHE A 95 2.14 -9.06 -5.21
C PHE A 95 1.81 -7.85 -4.33
N VAL A 96 0.54 -7.65 -3.97
CA VAL A 96 0.15 -6.61 -2.99
C VAL A 96 0.81 -6.85 -1.63
N VAL A 97 0.81 -8.08 -1.14
CA VAL A 97 1.48 -8.47 0.12
C VAL A 97 2.99 -8.23 0.02
N TYR A 98 3.63 -8.68 -1.06
CA TYR A 98 5.03 -8.40 -1.34
C TYR A 98 5.33 -6.90 -1.27
N GLY A 99 4.51 -6.08 -1.94
CA GLY A 99 4.67 -4.64 -1.99
C GLY A 99 4.53 -3.97 -0.62
N PHE A 100 3.54 -4.38 0.17
CA PHE A 100 3.34 -3.86 1.52
C PHE A 100 4.44 -4.30 2.49
N ASP A 101 4.89 -5.55 2.44
CA ASP A 101 6.01 -6.01 3.24
C ASP A 101 7.30 -5.24 2.91
N LYS A 102 7.58 -5.03 1.62
CA LYS A 102 8.76 -4.27 1.16
C LYS A 102 8.75 -2.81 1.57
N ILE A 103 7.61 -2.11 1.54
CA ILE A 103 7.56 -0.74 2.05
C ILE A 103 7.62 -0.70 3.58
N CYS A 104 7.06 -1.68 4.28
CA CYS A 104 7.17 -1.79 5.73
C CYS A 104 8.62 -2.04 6.17
N SER A 105 9.40 -2.82 5.43
CA SER A 105 10.82 -3.05 5.76
C SER A 105 11.71 -1.82 5.60
N ARG A 106 11.22 -0.75 4.94
CA ARG A 106 11.91 0.55 4.83
C ARG A 106 11.56 1.52 5.95
N MET A 107 10.66 1.17 6.87
CA MET A 107 10.27 2.05 7.95
C MET A 107 11.42 2.17 8.97
N PRO A 108 11.84 3.40 9.33
CA PRO A 108 12.79 3.57 10.42
C PRO A 108 12.19 3.14 11.77
N PRO A 109 13.02 2.86 12.79
CA PRO A 109 12.53 2.52 14.13
C PRO A 109 11.48 3.51 14.64
N GLY A 110 10.35 3.01 15.12
CA GLY A 110 9.23 3.82 15.62
C GLY A 110 8.28 4.36 14.53
N GLN A 111 8.62 4.22 13.25
CA GLN A 111 7.68 4.51 12.16
C GLN A 111 6.81 3.29 11.86
N GLU A 112 5.51 3.51 11.71
CA GLU A 112 4.55 2.42 11.45
C GLU A 112 3.78 2.61 10.16
N LYS A 113 3.86 3.79 9.54
CA LYS A 113 3.01 4.18 8.43
C LYS A 113 3.77 4.52 7.15
N PHE A 114 3.12 4.30 6.01
CA PHE A 114 3.61 4.65 4.69
C PHE A 114 2.63 5.55 3.92
N VAL A 115 3.14 6.21 2.88
CA VAL A 115 2.38 7.04 1.95
C VAL A 115 2.35 6.38 0.57
N VAL A 116 1.23 6.50 -0.14
CA VAL A 116 1.08 6.01 -1.52
C VAL A 116 0.82 7.19 -2.45
N ILE A 117 1.50 7.22 -3.59
CA ILE A 117 1.15 8.07 -4.73
C ILE A 117 0.61 7.14 -5.82
N GLY A 118 -0.70 7.18 -6.06
CA GLY A 118 -1.37 6.44 -7.13
C GLY A 118 -1.51 7.33 -8.36
N ASP A 119 -0.75 7.03 -9.40
CA ASP A 119 -0.76 7.79 -10.65
C ASP A 119 -1.67 7.16 -11.69
N LEU A 120 -2.73 7.88 -12.07
CA LEU A 120 -3.74 7.42 -13.00
C LEU A 120 -3.54 7.99 -14.41
N LYS A 121 -2.39 8.61 -14.71
CA LYS A 121 -2.06 9.05 -16.06
C LYS A 121 -1.97 7.86 -17.01
N GLY A 122 -2.91 7.77 -17.95
CA GLY A 122 -3.02 6.65 -18.90
C GLY A 122 -3.87 5.48 -18.39
N TRP A 123 -4.51 5.63 -17.23
CA TRP A 123 -5.52 4.70 -16.75
C TRP A 123 -6.84 4.86 -17.55
N GLY A 124 -7.53 3.76 -17.81
CA GLY A 124 -8.77 3.69 -18.58
C GLY A 124 -9.41 2.30 -18.51
N TYR A 125 -10.30 1.99 -19.46
CA TYR A 125 -11.08 0.74 -19.43
C TYR A 125 -10.23 -0.53 -19.49
N ALA A 126 -9.18 -0.57 -20.32
CA ALA A 126 -8.35 -1.77 -20.52
C ALA A 126 -7.53 -2.19 -19.28
N ASN A 127 -7.21 -1.23 -18.41
CA ASN A 127 -6.40 -1.40 -17.20
C ASN A 127 -7.22 -1.10 -15.92
N SER A 128 -8.55 -1.14 -16.02
CA SER A 128 -9.48 -0.97 -14.89
C SER A 128 -9.85 -2.33 -14.27
N ASP A 129 -9.02 -2.82 -13.36
CA ASP A 129 -9.25 -4.11 -12.68
C ASP A 129 -9.99 -3.94 -11.33
N ILE A 130 -11.32 -3.87 -11.39
CA ILE A 130 -12.15 -3.72 -10.17
C ILE A 130 -11.93 -4.88 -9.19
N HIS A 131 -11.75 -6.11 -9.68
CA HIS A 131 -11.55 -7.30 -8.84
C HIS A 131 -10.20 -7.24 -8.12
N GLY A 132 -9.14 -6.87 -8.85
CA GLY A 132 -7.83 -6.59 -8.27
C GLY A 132 -7.92 -5.50 -7.21
N TYR A 133 -8.53 -4.35 -7.51
CA TYR A 133 -8.63 -3.25 -6.53
C TYR A 133 -9.34 -3.66 -5.25
N LEU A 134 -10.44 -4.42 -5.35
CA LEU A 134 -11.13 -4.97 -4.18
C LEU A 134 -10.25 -5.97 -3.42
N GLY A 135 -9.52 -6.85 -4.12
CA GLY A 135 -8.58 -7.78 -3.49
C GLY A 135 -7.47 -7.08 -2.70
N GLY A 136 -6.84 -6.06 -3.29
CA GLY A 136 -5.80 -5.27 -2.64
C GLY A 136 -6.33 -4.43 -1.48
N LEU A 137 -7.54 -3.87 -1.62
CA LEU A 137 -8.23 -3.14 -0.56
C LEU A 137 -8.55 -4.04 0.64
N THR A 138 -9.03 -5.26 0.40
CA THR A 138 -9.26 -6.24 1.46
C THR A 138 -7.96 -6.54 2.21
N ILE A 139 -6.85 -6.77 1.49
CA ILE A 139 -5.54 -7.01 2.12
C ILE A 139 -5.15 -5.83 3.02
N LEU A 140 -5.23 -4.60 2.50
CA LEU A 140 -4.86 -3.40 3.24
C LEU A 140 -5.68 -3.25 4.53
N GLN A 141 -7.01 -3.41 4.44
CA GLN A 141 -7.93 -3.14 5.55
C GLN A 141 -7.95 -4.25 6.61
N GLU A 142 -7.74 -5.51 6.21
CA GLU A 142 -7.81 -6.66 7.12
C GLU A 142 -6.46 -7.03 7.73
N TYR A 143 -5.37 -6.94 6.95
CA TYR A 143 -4.07 -7.49 7.33
C TYR A 143 -2.96 -6.45 7.51
N TYR A 144 -3.18 -5.20 7.08
CA TYR A 144 -2.26 -4.08 7.31
C TYR A 144 -2.92 -2.92 8.07
N PRO A 145 -3.59 -3.20 9.22
CA PRO A 145 -4.28 -2.16 9.98
C PRO A 145 -3.32 -1.06 10.40
N GLU A 146 -3.79 0.18 10.32
CA GLU A 146 -3.02 1.37 10.71
C GLU A 146 -1.67 1.55 10.00
N ARG A 147 -1.41 0.89 8.86
CA ARG A 147 -0.18 1.07 8.06
C ARG A 147 -0.27 2.22 7.05
N LEU A 148 -1.45 2.48 6.49
CA LEU A 148 -1.61 3.59 5.54
C LEU A 148 -1.72 4.94 6.28
N ALA A 149 -0.86 5.90 5.95
CA ALA A 149 -1.00 7.30 6.36
C ALA A 149 -1.85 8.10 5.39
N LYS A 150 -1.52 8.08 4.09
CA LYS A 150 -2.17 8.89 3.06
C LYS A 150 -2.01 8.27 1.67
N VAL A 151 -3.01 8.43 0.82
CA VAL A 151 -2.95 8.11 -0.61
C VAL A 151 -3.18 9.39 -1.41
N PHE A 152 -2.22 9.81 -2.21
CA PHE A 152 -2.39 10.85 -3.21
C PHE A 152 -2.78 10.21 -4.53
N LEU A 153 -4.00 10.44 -5.00
CA LEU A 153 -4.42 10.07 -6.35
C LEU A 153 -4.16 11.24 -7.28
N VAL A 154 -3.24 11.05 -8.22
CA VAL A 154 -2.78 12.07 -9.17
C VAL A 154 -3.18 11.71 -10.59
N HIS A 155 -3.31 12.72 -11.46
CA HIS A 155 -3.67 12.54 -12.87
C HIS A 155 -4.98 11.76 -13.07
N VAL A 156 -5.93 11.92 -12.15
CA VAL A 156 -7.19 11.17 -12.14
C VAL A 156 -8.03 11.54 -13.37
N PRO A 157 -8.27 10.62 -14.32
CA PRO A 157 -9.09 10.91 -15.49
C PRO A 157 -10.57 10.94 -15.10
N TYR A 158 -11.41 11.74 -15.76
CA TYR A 158 -12.84 11.87 -15.43
C TYR A 158 -13.58 10.52 -15.37
N ILE A 159 -13.22 9.61 -16.27
CA ILE A 159 -13.78 8.24 -16.36
C ILE A 159 -13.50 7.39 -15.12
N PHE A 160 -12.44 7.68 -14.36
CA PHE A 160 -12.14 6.99 -13.10
C PHE A 160 -13.27 7.12 -12.09
N MET A 161 -14.04 8.22 -12.13
CA MET A 161 -15.15 8.43 -11.20
C MET A 161 -16.25 7.37 -11.33
N ALA A 162 -16.39 6.71 -12.48
CA ALA A 162 -17.30 5.57 -12.63
C ALA A 162 -16.81 4.34 -11.86
N ALA A 163 -15.54 3.97 -12.02
CA ALA A 163 -14.91 2.90 -11.24
C ALA A 163 -14.88 3.22 -9.73
N TRP A 164 -14.60 4.48 -9.38
CA TRP A 164 -14.62 4.95 -8.00
C TRP A 164 -15.98 4.74 -7.33
N LYS A 165 -17.08 5.01 -8.03
CA LYS A 165 -18.43 4.75 -7.48
C LYS A 165 -18.66 3.27 -7.16
N ILE A 166 -18.01 2.35 -7.87
CA ILE A 166 -18.09 0.90 -7.63
C ILE A 166 -17.21 0.49 -6.44
N VAL A 167 -15.97 0.99 -6.37
CA VAL A 167 -15.00 0.60 -5.33
C VAL A 167 -15.25 1.30 -3.99
N HIS A 168 -15.64 2.58 -4.02
CA HIS A 168 -15.79 3.45 -2.84
C HIS A 168 -16.65 2.85 -1.72
N PRO A 169 -17.81 2.20 -1.97
CA PRO A 169 -18.62 1.57 -0.94
C PRO A 169 -17.89 0.52 -0.09
N PHE A 170 -16.86 -0.13 -0.65
CA PHE A 170 -16.07 -1.17 0.02
C PHE A 170 -14.89 -0.64 0.84
N ILE A 171 -14.54 0.64 0.67
CA ILE A 171 -13.46 1.30 1.41
C ILE A 171 -13.97 1.63 2.82
N ASP A 172 -13.25 1.23 3.87
CA ASP A 172 -13.60 1.54 5.24
C ASP A 172 -13.45 3.05 5.53
N LYS A 173 -14.18 3.55 6.55
CA LYS A 173 -14.22 4.99 6.86
C LYS A 173 -12.83 5.58 7.17
N ASN A 174 -11.92 4.82 7.76
CA ASN A 174 -10.58 5.31 8.09
C ASN A 174 -9.73 5.46 6.83
N THR A 175 -9.76 4.47 5.93
CA THR A 175 -9.04 4.55 4.65
C THR A 175 -9.59 5.65 3.75
N ARG A 176 -10.92 5.83 3.67
CA ARG A 176 -11.53 6.91 2.87
C ARG A 176 -11.00 8.30 3.25
N LYS A 177 -10.84 8.58 4.54
CA LYS A 177 -10.32 9.87 5.04
C LYS A 177 -8.87 10.16 4.64
N LYS A 178 -8.12 9.13 4.26
CA LYS A 178 -6.71 9.20 3.89
C LYS A 178 -6.49 9.38 2.39
N ILE A 179 -7.54 9.30 1.58
CA ILE A 179 -7.46 9.41 0.13
C ILE A 179 -7.63 10.88 -0.26
N VAL A 180 -6.64 11.41 -0.98
CA VAL A 180 -6.59 12.80 -1.45
C VAL A 180 -6.55 12.77 -2.97
N PHE A 181 -7.59 13.31 -3.60
CA PHE A 181 -7.61 13.57 -5.04
C PHE A 181 -6.85 14.88 -5.30
N VAL A 182 -5.76 14.80 -6.06
CA VAL A 182 -4.89 15.94 -6.32
C VAL A 182 -5.26 16.58 -7.65
N ASP A 183 -5.49 17.88 -7.66
CA ASP A 183 -5.67 18.65 -8.90
C ASP A 183 -4.35 18.67 -9.68
N ASN A 184 -4.39 18.29 -10.96
CA ASN A 184 -3.22 18.25 -11.83
C ASN A 184 -2.46 19.59 -11.89
N LYS A 185 -3.17 20.73 -11.81
CA LYS A 185 -2.54 22.06 -11.81
C LYS A 185 -1.79 22.36 -10.51
N LYS A 186 -2.12 21.66 -9.43
CA LYS A 186 -1.54 21.83 -8.09
C LYS A 186 -0.70 20.64 -7.66
N LEU A 187 -0.43 19.70 -8.56
CA LEU A 187 0.23 18.42 -8.25
C LEU A 187 1.51 18.60 -7.43
N LYS A 188 2.48 19.34 -7.97
CA LYS A 188 3.76 19.57 -7.29
C LYS A 188 3.56 20.31 -5.97
N SER A 189 2.76 21.39 -5.95
CA SER A 189 2.53 22.17 -4.73
C SER A 189 1.88 21.34 -3.62
N THR A 190 0.90 20.49 -3.94
CA THR A 190 0.24 19.62 -2.96
C THR A 190 1.17 18.54 -2.42
N LEU A 191 2.02 17.95 -3.26
CA LEU A 191 3.04 17.03 -2.78
C LEU A 191 4.06 17.73 -1.87
N LEU A 192 4.47 18.96 -2.21
CA LEU A 192 5.41 19.77 -1.44
C LEU A 192 4.91 20.18 -0.05
N GLU A 193 3.59 20.14 0.21
CA GLU A 193 3.06 20.35 1.56
C GLU A 193 3.59 19.29 2.53
N GLU A 194 3.71 18.04 2.09
CA GLU A 194 3.98 16.87 2.93
C GLU A 194 5.30 16.17 2.62
N ILE A 195 5.90 16.43 1.45
CA ILE A 195 7.11 15.75 0.96
C ILE A 195 8.11 16.82 0.55
N ASP A 196 9.36 16.72 1.02
CA ASP A 196 10.41 17.63 0.58
C ASP A 196 10.70 17.46 -0.92
N GLU A 197 11.03 18.53 -1.63
CA GLU A 197 11.31 18.47 -3.08
C GLU A 197 12.38 17.44 -3.44
N SER A 198 13.39 17.31 -2.58
CA SER A 198 14.48 16.33 -2.69
C SER A 198 14.01 14.88 -2.56
N GLN A 199 12.79 14.64 -2.09
CA GLN A 199 12.18 13.32 -1.90
C GLN A 199 11.09 13.00 -2.94
N ILE A 200 10.67 13.98 -3.73
CA ILE A 200 9.65 13.82 -4.77
C ILE A 200 10.28 13.19 -6.03
N PRO A 201 9.60 12.22 -6.68
CA PRO A 201 10.00 11.73 -8.00
C PRO A 201 10.15 12.83 -9.05
N ASP A 202 11.13 12.67 -9.93
CA ASP A 202 11.34 13.54 -11.10
C ASP A 202 10.08 13.70 -11.98
N ILE A 203 9.32 12.62 -12.17
CA ILE A 203 8.06 12.61 -12.92
C ILE A 203 6.96 13.51 -12.31
N TYR A 204 7.12 13.94 -11.06
CA TYR A 204 6.23 14.88 -10.36
C TYR A 204 6.90 16.24 -10.12
N GLY A 205 8.02 16.50 -10.79
CA GLY A 205 8.78 17.75 -10.70
C GLY A 205 9.72 17.84 -9.51
N GLY A 206 10.05 16.72 -8.87
CA GLY A 206 11.16 16.62 -7.91
C GLY A 206 12.47 16.24 -8.59
N VAL A 207 13.33 15.51 -7.89
CA VAL A 207 14.69 15.16 -8.37
C VAL A 207 15.04 13.67 -8.24
N LEU A 208 14.19 12.86 -7.60
CA LEU A 208 14.52 11.46 -7.38
C LEU A 208 14.05 10.57 -8.55
N PRO A 209 14.91 9.69 -9.08
CA PRO A 209 14.47 8.68 -10.02
C PRO A 209 13.63 7.62 -9.31
N LEU A 210 12.62 7.11 -10.00
CA LEU A 210 11.83 5.98 -9.51
C LEU A 210 12.67 4.70 -9.45
N ILE A 211 12.59 3.97 -8.34
CA ILE A 211 13.27 2.68 -8.15
C ILE A 211 12.22 1.57 -8.19
N PRO A 212 12.23 0.67 -9.19
CA PRO A 212 11.31 -0.46 -9.25
C PRO A 212 11.39 -1.29 -7.97
N ILE A 213 10.24 -1.71 -7.44
CA ILE A 213 10.18 -2.40 -6.15
C ILE A 213 11.02 -3.68 -6.11
N HIS A 214 11.13 -4.37 -7.26
CA HIS A 214 11.89 -5.61 -7.41
C HIS A 214 13.41 -5.39 -7.56
N GLU A 215 13.85 -4.16 -7.82
CA GLU A 215 15.27 -3.77 -7.89
C GLU A 215 15.74 -3.11 -6.58
N SER A 216 14.80 -2.74 -5.70
CA SER A 216 15.12 -2.13 -4.42
C SER A 216 15.79 -3.14 -3.47
N LYS A 217 17.01 -2.79 -3.04
CA LYS A 217 17.76 -3.52 -2.01
C LYS A 217 17.02 -3.45 -0.68
#